data_AF-A0A365N093-F1
#
_entry.id   AF-A0A365N093-F1
#
_cell.length_a   1.000
_cell.length_b   1.000
_cell.length_c   1.000
_cell.angle_alpha   90.00
_cell.angle_beta   90.00
_cell.angle_gamma   90.00
#
_symmetry.space_group_name_H-M   'P 1'
#
loop_
_entity.id
_entity.type
_entity.pdbx_description
1 polymer ?
#
loop_
_entity_poly.entity_id
_entity_poly.type
_entity_poly.pdbx_seq_one_letter_code
_entity_poly.pdbx_strand_id
1 'polypeptide(L)'
;MVGCPVVVDDTALCFNAINGMPGPYIKFFLEALGPEKLHLLLAGFSDKTAEAVATIGYCQGPGHEPVLFQGRIDGTIVPARGVMRYGWQTCFQPDGVVLTLAEMPDEEKHKISHLGIALQKFSTWLNMNQHSADGEENDRNP
;
A
#
# COMPACT_ATOMS: atom_id res chain seq x y z
N MET A 1 -21.48 -10.42 -11.38
CA MET A 1 -20.13 -10.01 -11.86
C MET A 1 -20.16 -8.54 -12.19
N VAL A 2 -19.06 -7.80 -12.00
CA VAL A 2 -19.00 -6.34 -12.19
C VAL A 2 -19.03 -5.94 -13.69
N GLY A 3 -18.44 -6.76 -14.58
CA GLY A 3 -18.63 -6.64 -16.03
C GLY A 3 -17.92 -5.47 -16.72
N CYS A 4 -17.10 -4.70 -15.98
CA CYS A 4 -16.33 -3.56 -16.48
C CYS A 4 -14.94 -3.53 -15.81
N PRO A 5 -14.06 -2.59 -16.19
CA PRO A 5 -12.78 -2.43 -15.54
C PRO A 5 -12.90 -2.20 -14.03
N VAL A 6 -12.10 -2.91 -13.25
CA VAL A 6 -12.08 -2.81 -11.78
C VAL A 6 -10.67 -2.56 -11.29
N VAL A 7 -10.55 -1.64 -10.34
CA VAL A 7 -9.35 -1.43 -9.52
C VAL A 7 -9.66 -1.82 -8.09
N VAL A 8 -8.77 -2.57 -7.45
CA VAL A 8 -8.79 -2.88 -6.03
C VAL A 8 -7.47 -2.48 -5.39
N ASP A 9 -7.49 -2.19 -4.10
CA ASP A 9 -6.31 -1.97 -3.26
C ASP A 9 -6.37 -2.89 -2.06
N ASP A 10 -5.21 -3.40 -1.65
CA ASP A 10 -5.04 -4.07 -0.36
C ASP A 10 -3.71 -3.66 0.28
N THR A 11 -3.74 -3.50 1.61
CA THR A 11 -2.63 -2.97 2.38
C THR A 11 -2.24 -3.93 3.50
N ALA A 12 -0.95 -4.21 3.61
CA ALA A 12 -0.37 -5.03 4.66
C ALA A 12 0.69 -4.25 5.44
N LEU A 13 0.79 -4.54 6.74
CA LEU A 13 1.87 -4.08 7.60
C LEU A 13 2.56 -5.29 8.22
N CYS A 14 3.78 -5.57 7.79
CA CYS A 14 4.50 -6.80 8.03
C CYS A 14 5.60 -6.57 9.05
N PHE A 15 5.47 -7.10 10.27
CA PHE A 15 6.54 -6.99 11.27
C PHE A 15 7.54 -8.13 11.12
N ASN A 16 8.83 -7.80 10.95
CA ASN A 16 9.86 -8.80 10.68
C ASN A 16 10.03 -9.77 11.86
N ALA A 17 9.99 -9.26 13.09
CA ALA A 17 10.12 -10.03 14.31
C ALA A 17 9.08 -11.15 14.50
N ILE A 18 7.92 -11.06 13.83
CA ILE A 18 6.85 -12.06 13.90
C ILE A 18 6.48 -12.60 12.50
N ASN A 19 7.49 -12.77 11.64
CA ASN A 19 7.37 -13.39 10.32
C ASN A 19 6.31 -12.74 9.42
N GLY A 20 6.24 -11.41 9.43
CA GLY A 20 5.34 -10.64 8.57
C GLY A 20 3.90 -10.51 9.08
N MET A 21 3.58 -11.07 10.25
CA MET A 21 2.32 -10.73 10.92
C MET A 21 2.35 -9.27 11.42
N PRO A 22 1.21 -8.57 11.56
CA PRO A 22 -0.14 -8.98 11.18
C PRO A 22 -0.38 -9.02 9.66
N GLY A 23 0.48 -8.38 8.86
CA GLY A 23 0.41 -8.42 7.41
C GLY A 23 -0.94 -7.91 6.88
N PRO A 24 -1.65 -8.67 6.02
CA PRO A 24 -2.95 -8.26 5.47
C PRO A 24 -4.05 -8.20 6.54
N TYR A 25 -3.83 -8.78 7.72
CA TYR A 25 -4.80 -8.74 8.82
C TYR A 25 -4.70 -7.48 9.67
N ILE A 26 -3.84 -6.52 9.31
CA ILE A 26 -3.57 -5.30 10.08
C ILE A 26 -4.83 -4.56 10.51
N LYS A 27 -5.88 -4.55 9.68
CA LYS A 27 -7.19 -3.95 10.02
C LYS A 27 -7.76 -4.52 11.32
N PHE A 28 -7.78 -5.84 11.46
CA PHE A 28 -8.36 -6.51 12.63
C PHE A 28 -7.52 -6.28 13.90
N PHE A 29 -6.19 -6.23 13.75
CA PHE A 29 -5.29 -5.89 14.86
C PHE A 29 -5.48 -4.43 15.31
N LEU A 30 -5.65 -3.52 14.35
CA LEU A 30 -5.92 -2.12 14.63
C LEU A 30 -7.28 -1.93 15.31
N GLU A 31 -8.32 -2.64 14.88
CA GLU A 31 -9.65 -2.61 15.51
C GLU A 31 -9.62 -3.15 16.95
N ALA A 32 -8.86 -4.23 17.20
CA ALA A 32 -8.78 -4.86 18.51
C ALA A 32 -7.91 -4.07 19.51
N LEU A 33 -6.78 -3.51 19.07
CA LEU A 33 -5.79 -2.87 19.94
C LEU A 33 -5.91 -1.34 19.98
N GLY A 34 -6.42 -0.75 18.90
CA GLY A 34 -6.32 0.67 18.64
C GLY A 34 -4.93 1.11 18.15
N PRO A 35 -4.84 2.30 17.53
CA PRO A 35 -3.59 2.81 16.94
C PRO A 35 -2.48 3.01 17.99
N GLU A 36 -2.85 3.39 19.21
CA GLU A 36 -1.90 3.68 20.29
C GLU A 36 -1.12 2.45 20.76
N LYS A 37 -1.74 1.27 20.75
CA LYS A 37 -1.20 0.05 21.36
C LYS A 37 -0.56 -0.91 20.36
N LEU A 38 -0.70 -0.66 19.06
CA LEU A 38 -0.23 -1.59 18.03
C LEU A 38 1.27 -1.88 18.15
N HIS A 39 2.08 -0.86 18.48
CA HIS A 39 3.52 -1.01 18.70
C HIS A 39 3.88 -1.96 19.86
N LEU A 40 2.97 -2.17 20.82
CA LEU A 40 3.20 -3.07 21.97
C LEU A 40 3.21 -4.55 21.57
N LEU A 41 2.69 -4.91 20.39
CA LEU A 41 2.84 -6.28 19.85
C LEU A 41 4.30 -6.70 19.75
N LEU A 42 5.20 -5.73 19.54
CA LEU A 42 6.62 -5.98 19.46
C LEU A 42 7.34 -5.76 20.78
N ALA A 43 6.69 -5.45 21.90
CA ALA A 43 7.35 -5.06 23.15
C ALA A 43 8.45 -6.05 23.61
N GLY A 44 8.19 -7.36 23.46
CA GLY A 44 9.13 -8.43 23.83
C GLY A 44 10.23 -8.75 22.81
N PHE A 45 10.23 -8.11 21.63
CA PHE A 45 11.19 -8.38 20.55
C PHE A 45 12.23 -7.26 20.49
N SER A 46 13.51 -7.59 20.28
CA SER A 46 14.52 -6.56 20.03
C SER A 46 14.36 -5.93 18.65
N ASP A 47 13.95 -6.73 17.67
CA ASP A 47 13.66 -6.29 16.32
C ASP A 47 12.31 -5.57 16.25
N LYS A 48 12.35 -4.32 15.77
CA LYS A 48 11.19 -3.45 15.57
C LYS A 48 10.97 -3.13 14.09
N THR A 49 11.75 -3.72 13.20
CA THR A 49 11.68 -3.46 11.76
C THR A 49 10.39 -4.04 11.17
N ALA A 50 9.87 -3.35 10.17
CA ALA A 50 8.64 -3.71 9.49
C ALA A 50 8.64 -3.21 8.06
N GLU A 51 7.82 -3.83 7.23
CA GLU A 51 7.56 -3.42 5.85
C GLU A 51 6.09 -3.03 5.73
N ALA A 52 5.81 -1.87 5.15
CA ALA A 52 4.46 -1.51 4.70
C ALA A 52 4.32 -1.81 3.20
N VAL A 53 3.25 -2.51 2.84
CA VAL A 53 3.00 -3.00 1.47
C VAL A 53 1.62 -2.56 1.02
N ALA A 54 1.54 -1.94 -0.16
CA ALA A 54 0.28 -1.73 -0.87
C ALA A 54 0.31 -2.55 -2.17
N THR A 55 -0.82 -3.17 -2.50
CA THR A 55 -1.02 -3.89 -3.76
C THR A 55 -2.25 -3.34 -4.46
N ILE A 56 -2.04 -2.67 -5.58
CA ILE A 56 -3.11 -2.30 -6.51
C ILE A 56 -3.32 -3.47 -7.47
N GLY A 57 -4.54 -3.98 -7.55
CA GLY A 57 -4.98 -4.93 -8.56
C GLY A 57 -5.86 -4.25 -9.59
N TYR A 58 -5.59 -4.49 -10.87
CA TYR A 58 -6.40 -3.98 -11.97
C TYR A 58 -6.82 -5.11 -12.91
N CYS A 59 -8.08 -5.12 -13.34
CA CYS A 59 -8.57 -6.02 -14.38
C CYS A 59 -9.48 -5.23 -15.34
N GLN A 60 -9.27 -5.39 -16.65
CA GLN A 60 -10.07 -4.76 -17.71
C GLN A 60 -11.53 -5.27 -17.71
N GLY A 61 -11.76 -6.48 -17.20
CA GLY A 61 -13.07 -7.12 -17.18
C GLY A 61 -13.00 -8.59 -17.60
N PRO A 62 -14.14 -9.23 -17.89
CA PRO A 62 -14.20 -10.63 -18.29
C PRO A 62 -13.22 -10.97 -19.41
N GLY A 63 -12.53 -12.11 -19.29
CA GLY A 63 -11.56 -12.58 -20.27
C GLY A 63 -10.15 -11.96 -20.17
N HIS A 64 -9.91 -11.07 -19.19
CA HIS A 64 -8.59 -10.48 -18.97
C HIS A 64 -8.02 -10.89 -17.61
N GLU A 65 -6.74 -11.24 -17.59
CA GLU A 65 -6.03 -11.54 -16.35
C GLU A 65 -5.79 -10.25 -15.54
N PRO A 66 -5.88 -10.30 -14.19
CA PRO A 66 -5.52 -9.18 -13.35
C PRO A 66 -4.02 -8.85 -13.44
N VAL A 67 -3.71 -7.56 -13.41
CA VAL A 67 -2.34 -7.04 -13.28
C VAL A 67 -2.17 -6.45 -11.89
N LEU A 68 -1.03 -6.76 -11.25
CA LEU A 68 -0.73 -6.32 -9.88
C LEU A 68 0.41 -5.31 -9.86
N PHE A 69 0.26 -4.27 -9.05
CA PHE A 69 1.27 -3.24 -8.82
C PHE A 69 1.53 -3.13 -7.32
N GLN A 70 2.75 -3.44 -6.91
CA GLN A 70 3.13 -3.40 -5.50
C GLN A 70 4.05 -2.22 -5.20
N GLY A 71 3.73 -1.48 -4.15
CA GLY A 71 4.63 -0.54 -3.49
C GLY A 71 4.98 -1.03 -2.11
N ARG A 72 6.25 -0.90 -1.74
CA ARG A 72 6.84 -1.44 -0.52
C ARG A 72 7.76 -0.40 0.07
N ILE A 73 7.70 -0.22 1.38
CA ILE A 73 8.66 0.59 2.12
C ILE A 73 9.06 -0.10 3.41
N ASP A 74 10.35 -0.06 3.69
CA ASP A 74 10.92 -0.49 4.95
C ASP A 74 10.82 0.63 5.99
N GLY A 75 10.75 0.23 7.25
CA GLY A 75 10.66 1.13 8.37
C GLY A 75 10.74 0.44 9.71
N THR A 76 10.44 1.20 10.74
CA THR A 76 10.48 0.76 12.13
C THR A 76 9.16 1.08 12.83
N ILE A 77 8.71 0.13 13.65
CA ILE A 77 7.55 0.30 14.52
C ILE A 77 7.94 1.08 15.78
N VAL A 78 7.25 2.18 16.03
CA VAL A 78 7.54 3.14 17.10
C VAL A 78 6.28 3.42 17.92
N PRO A 79 6.41 3.95 19.15
CA PRO A 79 5.26 4.48 19.88
C PRO A 79 4.47 5.47 19.03
N ALA A 80 3.14 5.40 19.11
CA ALA A 80 2.24 6.14 18.23
C ALA A 80 2.44 7.66 18.34
N ARG A 81 2.56 8.34 17.19
CA ARG A 81 2.66 9.81 17.05
C ARG A 81 1.82 10.29 15.87
N GLY A 82 1.58 11.59 15.79
CA GLY A 82 0.76 12.20 14.73
C GLY A 82 -0.74 12.04 14.94
N VAL A 83 -1.54 12.19 13.87
CA VAL A 83 -2.99 12.24 13.98
C VAL A 83 -3.62 10.84 13.99
N MET A 84 -4.33 10.50 15.07
CA MET A 84 -4.88 9.16 15.33
C MET A 84 -5.89 8.63 14.31
N ARG A 85 -6.45 9.49 13.44
CA ARG A 85 -7.34 9.06 12.35
C ARG A 85 -6.64 8.22 11.27
N TYR A 86 -5.30 8.23 11.21
CA TYR A 86 -4.51 7.50 10.20
C TYR A 86 -4.16 6.05 10.60
N GLY A 87 -4.80 5.52 11.65
CA GLY A 87 -4.68 4.12 12.02
C GLY A 87 -3.25 3.71 12.37
N TRP A 88 -2.77 2.64 11.74
CA TRP A 88 -1.43 2.09 11.96
C TRP A 88 -0.30 3.01 11.50
N GLN A 89 -0.58 4.01 10.64
CA GLN A 89 0.44 4.97 10.17
C GLN A 89 1.04 5.79 11.32
N THR A 90 0.34 5.88 12.46
CA THR A 90 0.83 6.56 13.66
C THR A 90 2.00 5.86 14.33
N CYS A 91 2.17 4.55 14.10
CA CYS A 91 3.24 3.76 14.71
C CYS A 91 4.28 3.26 13.71
N PHE A 92 4.24 3.72 12.45
CA PHE A 92 5.19 3.32 11.42
C PHE A 92 6.05 4.52 11.01
N GLN A 93 7.36 4.41 11.25
CA GLN A 93 8.36 5.39 10.83
C GLN A 93 9.15 4.79 9.65
N PRO A 94 9.00 5.32 8.42
CA PRO A 94 9.77 4.86 7.27
C PRO A 94 11.27 5.09 7.48
N ASP A 95 12.09 4.26 6.85
CA ASP A 95 13.54 4.43 6.89
C ASP A 95 13.98 5.76 6.24
N GLY A 96 15.02 6.37 6.79
CA GLY A 96 15.57 7.64 6.29
C GLY A 96 14.81 8.90 6.74
N VAL A 97 13.70 8.77 7.49
CA VAL A 97 12.97 9.91 8.07
C VAL A 97 12.72 9.73 9.57
N VAL A 98 12.49 10.84 10.28
CA VAL A 98 12.22 10.85 11.73
C VAL A 98 10.72 10.88 12.06
N LEU A 99 9.90 11.21 11.08
CA LEU A 99 8.45 11.32 11.21
C LEU A 99 7.79 9.96 10.98
N THR A 100 6.74 9.68 11.73
CA THR A 100 5.80 8.62 11.37
C THR A 100 5.00 9.04 10.13
N LEU A 101 4.44 8.08 9.38
CA LEU A 101 3.61 8.40 8.22
C LEU A 101 2.42 9.32 8.58
N ALA A 102 1.89 9.23 9.80
CA ALA A 102 0.81 10.08 10.29
C ALA A 102 1.24 11.51 10.69
N GLU A 103 2.54 11.77 10.83
CA GLU A 103 3.11 13.11 11.08
C GLU A 103 3.50 13.83 9.77
N MET A 104 3.63 13.09 8.67
CA MET A 104 4.04 13.66 7.38
C MET A 104 2.92 14.48 6.73
N PRO A 105 3.23 15.62 6.07
CA PRO A 105 2.33 16.28 5.15
C PRO A 105 1.90 15.32 4.03
N ASP A 106 0.64 15.40 3.59
CA ASP A 106 0.10 14.48 2.58
C ASP A 106 0.92 14.49 1.27
N GLU A 107 1.41 15.66 0.85
CA GLU A 107 2.23 15.82 -0.35
C GLU A 107 3.57 15.08 -0.29
N GLU A 108 4.21 15.02 0.87
CA GLU A 108 5.46 14.29 1.08
C GLU A 108 5.19 12.79 1.21
N LYS A 109 4.14 12.43 1.96
CA LYS A 109 3.70 11.05 2.12
C LYS A 109 3.35 10.40 0.79
N HIS A 110 2.67 11.10 -0.13
CA HIS A 110 2.34 10.54 -1.44
C HIS A 110 3.56 10.20 -2.30
N LYS A 111 4.71 10.86 -2.08
CA LYS A 111 5.95 10.59 -2.82
C LYS A 111 6.66 9.34 -2.34
N ILE A 112 6.57 9.03 -1.05
CA ILE A 112 7.37 7.95 -0.45
C ILE A 112 6.53 6.78 0.07
N SER A 113 5.22 6.93 0.25
CA SER A 113 4.40 5.86 0.83
C SER A 113 4.30 4.65 -0.10
N HIS A 114 4.19 3.46 0.49
CA HIS A 114 3.84 2.21 -0.17
C HIS A 114 2.69 2.36 -1.18
N LEU A 115 1.58 3.00 -0.79
CA LEU A 115 0.47 3.25 -1.71
C LEU A 115 0.83 4.22 -2.84
N GLY A 116 1.56 5.30 -2.55
CA GLY A 116 2.05 6.25 -3.56
C GLY A 116 2.91 5.56 -4.63
N ILE A 117 3.82 4.69 -4.21
CA ILE A 117 4.68 3.89 -5.10
C ILE A 117 3.83 2.92 -5.95
N ALA A 118 2.85 2.23 -5.34
CA ALA A 118 1.97 1.31 -6.06
C ALA A 118 1.14 2.05 -7.13
N LEU A 119 0.57 3.20 -6.78
CA LEU A 119 -0.18 4.06 -7.69
C LEU A 119 0.69 4.65 -8.80
N GLN A 120 1.94 5.01 -8.52
CA GLN A 120 2.87 5.48 -9.55
C GLN A 120 3.13 4.38 -10.58
N LYS A 121 3.41 3.14 -10.14
CA LYS A 121 3.59 1.99 -11.03
C LYS A 121 2.33 1.73 -11.88
N PHE A 122 1.16 1.77 -11.25
CA PHE A 122 -0.11 1.61 -11.95
C PHE A 122 -0.34 2.71 -13.00
N SER A 123 -0.11 3.97 -12.65
CA SER A 123 -0.24 5.12 -13.55
C SER A 123 0.71 5.03 -14.74
N THR A 124 1.98 4.68 -14.51
CA THR A 124 2.95 4.45 -15.59
C THR A 124 2.49 3.34 -16.52
N TRP A 125 2.03 2.21 -15.98
CA TRP A 125 1.51 1.11 -16.79
C TRP A 125 0.28 1.50 -17.60
N LEU A 126 -0.69 2.20 -17.00
CA LEU A 126 -1.88 2.67 -17.71
C LEU A 126 -1.52 3.55 -18.91
N ASN A 127 -0.63 4.53 -18.73
CA ASN A 127 -0.24 5.45 -19.79
C ASN A 127 0.45 4.73 -20.97
N MET A 128 1.21 3.67 -20.68
CA MET A 128 1.87 2.84 -21.69
C MET A 128 0.90 1.94 -22.46
N ASN A 129 -0.19 1.49 -21.81
CA ASN A 129 -1.13 0.52 -22.38
C ASN A 129 -2.43 1.16 -22.91
N GLN A 130 -2.67 2.45 -22.70
CA GLN A 130 -3.78 3.18 -23.33
C GLN A 130 -3.54 3.43 -24.83
N HIS A 131 -2.28 3.56 -25.28
CA HIS A 131 -1.93 3.81 -26.68
C HIS A 131 -2.03 2.58 -27.60
N SER A 132 -2.28 1.39 -27.04
CA SER A 132 -2.38 0.13 -27.79
C SER A 132 -3.79 -0.12 -28.34
N ALA A 133 -4.81 0.52 -27.75
CA ALA A 133 -6.22 0.30 -28.12
C ALA A 133 -6.68 1.16 -29.31
N ASP A 134 -6.07 2.33 -29.52
CA ASP A 134 -6.45 3.27 -30.59
C ASP A 134 -5.85 2.90 -31.97
N GLY A 135 -5.02 1.86 -32.05
CA GLY A 135 -4.31 1.46 -33.27
C GLY A 135 -5.01 0.41 -34.13
N GLU A 136 -6.05 -0.27 -33.64
CA GLU A 136 -6.70 -1.38 -34.35
C GLU A 136 -7.99 -1.00 -35.10
N GLU A 137 -8.46 0.25 -34.99
CA GLU A 137 -9.72 0.67 -35.63
C GLU A 137 -9.55 1.28 -37.03
N ASN A 138 -8.32 1.47 -37.52
CA ASN A 138 -8.05 2.17 -38.79
C ASN A 138 -7.64 1.28 -39.99
N ASP A 139 -7.71 -0.05 -39.87
CA ASP A 139 -7.27 -0.97 -40.95
C ASP A 139 -8.36 -1.95 -41.44
N ARG A 140 -9.64 -1.57 -41.28
CA ARG A 140 -10.79 -2.31 -41.84
C ARG A 140 -11.68 -1.42 -42.69
N ASN A 141 -11.17 -0.85 -43.78
CA ASN A 141 -12.02 -0.49 -44.92
C ASN A 141 -11.24 -0.31 -46.23
N PRO A 142 -11.44 -1.19 -47.21
CA PRO A 142 -11.68 -0.76 -48.59
C PRO A 142 -13.15 -0.91 -49.00
#